data_AF-A0A2P6QF96-F1
#
_entry.id   AF-A0A2P6QF96-F1
#
_cell.length_a   1.000
_cell.length_b   1.000
_cell.length_c   1.000
_cell.angle_alpha   90.00
_cell.angle_beta   90.00
_cell.angle_gamma   90.00
#
_symmetry.space_group_name_H-M   'P 1'
#
loop_
_entity.id
_entity.type
_entity.pdbx_description
1 polymer ?
#
loop_
_entity_poly.entity_id
_entity_poly.type
_entity_poly.pdbx_seq_one_letter_code
_entity_poly.pdbx_strand_id
1 'polypeptide(L)' 'MIGPLEQMSIANHPIKGIYFIVTGAPQCLAITAMSYMGKLRIAFGVEKDFIDTNVLQACMKDAFRVICEAANEFPIK' A
#
# COMPACT_ATOMS: atom_id res chain seq x y z
N MET A 1 -1.13 -8.37 -4.53
CA MET A 1 -1.30 -9.70 -3.90
C MET A 1 -2.56 -9.66 -3.03
N ILE A 2 -3.41 -10.69 -3.08
CA ILE A 2 -4.54 -10.80 -2.14
C ILE A 2 -3.98 -11.45 -0.87
N GLY A 3 -3.99 -10.73 0.25
CA GLY A 3 -3.55 -11.27 1.53
C GLY A 3 -4.72 -11.74 2.40
N PRO A 4 -4.44 -12.18 3.63
CA PRO A 4 -5.43 -12.78 4.53
C PRO A 4 -6.60 -11.85 4.83
N LEU A 5 -7.79 -12.42 4.94
CA LEU A 5 -9.00 -11.72 5.35
C LEU A 5 -9.14 -11.70 6.87
N GLU A 6 -8.61 -12.73 7.53
CA GLU A 6 -8.62 -12.92 8.96
C GLU A 6 -7.49 -12.15 9.66
N GLN A 7 -7.72 -11.78 10.92
CA GLN A 7 -6.69 -11.16 11.75
C GLN A 7 -5.61 -12.19 12.10
N MET A 8 -4.36 -11.87 11.78
CA MET A 8 -3.21 -12.68 12.14
C MET A 8 -2.50 -12.14 13.39
N SER A 9 -1.66 -12.98 13.98
CA SER A 9 -0.80 -12.63 15.11
C SER A 9 0.63 -13.10 14.91
N ILE A 10 1.59 -12.32 15.40
CA ILE A 10 3.00 -12.71 15.50
C ILE A 10 3.33 -12.83 16.98
N ALA A 11 3.84 -13.98 17.41
CA ALA A 11 4.13 -14.25 18.83
C ALA A 11 2.96 -13.91 19.77
N ASN A 12 1.73 -14.33 19.42
CA ASN A 12 0.48 -14.03 20.13
C ASN A 12 0.08 -12.54 20.20
N HIS A 13 0.71 -11.66 19.41
CA HIS A 13 0.32 -10.27 19.30
C HIS A 13 -0.38 -10.01 17.95
N PRO A 14 -1.64 -9.51 17.94
CA PRO A 14 -2.35 -9.28 16.70
C PRO A 14 -1.67 -8.18 15.88
N ILE A 15 -1.47 -8.44 14.59
CA ILE A 15 -0.84 -7.48 13.68
C ILE A 15 -1.90 -6.62 13.01
N LYS A 16 -1.60 -5.32 12.89
CA LYS A 16 -2.49 -4.37 12.24
C LYS A 16 -2.39 -4.44 10.72
N GLY A 17 -1.29 -4.95 10.17
CA GLY A 17 -1.00 -4.93 8.75
C GLY A 17 0.17 -5.80 8.37
N ILE A 18 0.25 -6.08 7.08
CA ILE A 18 1.36 -6.79 6.45
C ILE A 18 1.84 -5.92 5.30
N TYR A 19 3.16 -5.85 5.16
CA TYR A 19 3.86 -5.22 4.05
C TYR A 19 5.01 -6.16 3.67
N PHE A 20 5.38 -6.18 2.41
CA PHE A 20 6.55 -6.93 1.96
C PHE A 20 7.37 -6.05 1.03
N ILE A 21 8.68 -6.18 1.06
CA ILE A 21 9.55 -5.51 0.09
C ILE A 21 10.78 -6.36 -0.15
N VAL A 22 11.30 -6.32 -1.38
CA VAL A 22 12.56 -6.98 -1.75
C VAL A 22 13.68 -5.98 -1.54
N THR A 23 14.63 -6.31 -0.68
CA THR A 23 15.82 -5.49 -0.40
C THR A 23 17.04 -6.02 -1.15
N GLY A 24 18.00 -5.14 -1.47
CA GLY A 24 19.28 -5.51 -2.09
C GLY A 24 19.24 -5.66 -3.61
N ALA A 25 18.08 -5.55 -4.25
CA ALA A 25 18.00 -5.40 -5.71
C ALA A 25 18.53 -4.02 -6.14
N PRO A 26 19.25 -3.89 -7.26
CA PRO A 26 19.73 -2.60 -7.78
C PRO A 26 18.57 -1.83 -8.42
N GLN A 27 17.62 -1.37 -7.61
CA GLN A 27 16.42 -0.64 -8.02
C GLN A 27 16.30 0.65 -7.21
N CYS A 28 16.17 1.79 -7.89
CA CYS A 28 15.96 3.10 -7.25
C CYS A 28 14.54 3.24 -6.64
N LEU A 29 13.59 2.42 -7.11
CA LEU A 29 12.21 2.39 -6.66
C LEU A 29 11.64 0.96 -6.73
N ALA A 30 11.03 0.52 -5.64
CA ALA A 30 10.25 -0.70 -5.54
C ALA A 30 8.88 -0.36 -4.94
N ILE A 31 7.81 -0.77 -5.61
CA ILE A 31 6.44 -0.61 -5.13
C ILE A 31 5.83 -1.99 -4.96
N THR A 32 5.29 -2.27 -3.77
CA THR A 32 4.58 -3.51 -3.50
C THR A 32 3.19 -3.21 -2.96
N ALA A 33 2.23 -4.06 -3.29
CA ALA A 33 0.85 -3.91 -2.84
C ALA A 33 0.26 -5.25 -2.39
N MET A 34 -0.34 -5.24 -1.20
CA MET A 34 -1.10 -6.37 -0.68
C MET A 34 -2.35 -5.93 0.06
N SER A 35 -3.41 -6.72 -0.03
CA SER A 35 -4.57 -6.55 0.86
C SER A 35 -4.33 -7.27 2.19
N TYR A 36 -4.87 -6.75 3.30
CA TYR A 36 -4.96 -7.43 4.58
C TYR A 36 -6.25 -6.99 5.29
N MET A 37 -7.08 -7.95 5.71
CA MET A 37 -8.39 -7.70 6.31
C MET A 37 -9.24 -6.74 5.47
N GLY A 38 -9.27 -6.95 4.16
CA GLY A 38 -10.01 -6.12 3.20
C GLY A 38 -9.42 -4.73 2.93
N LYS A 39 -8.29 -4.36 3.55
CA LYS A 39 -7.63 -3.06 3.34
C LYS A 39 -6.42 -3.20 2.43
N LEU A 40 -6.37 -2.42 1.36
CA LEU A 40 -5.19 -2.31 0.49
C LEU A 40 -4.04 -1.62 1.26
N ARG A 41 -2.85 -2.20 1.18
CA ARG A 41 -1.62 -1.68 1.76
C ARG A 41 -0.55 -1.62 0.68
N ILE A 42 0.11 -0.47 0.58
CA ILE A 42 1.15 -0.20 -0.41
C ILE A 42 2.43 0.15 0.34
N ALA A 43 3.55 -0.47 -0.04
CA ALA A 43 4.88 -0.12 0.46
C ALA A 43 5.72 0.46 -0.68
N PHE A 44 6.54 1.45 -0.35
CA PHE A 44 7.49 2.07 -1.26
C PHE A 44 8.88 1.89 -0.67
N GLY A 45 9.76 1.20 -1.40
CA GLY A 45 11.19 1.20 -1.16
C GLY A 45 11.81 2.16 -2.15
N VAL A 46 12.45 3.20 -1.65
CA VAL A 46 12.97 4.27 -2.47
C VAL A 46 14.42 4.48 -2.09
N GLU A 47 15.28 4.63 -3.09
CA GLU A 47 16.61 5.14 -2.86
C GLU A 47 16.55 6.53 -2.20
N LYS A 48 17.49 6.78 -1.31
CA LYS A 48 17.52 8.05 -0.57
C LYS A 48 17.59 9.22 -1.55
N ASP A 49 16.78 10.24 -1.31
CA ASP A 49 16.72 11.48 -2.10
C ASP A 49 16.23 11.31 -3.56
N PHE A 50 15.79 10.11 -3.97
CA PHE A 50 15.25 9.87 -5.31
C PHE A 50 13.81 10.39 -5.50
N ILE A 51 13.01 10.43 -4.43
CA ILE A 51 11.62 10.94 -4.46
C ILE A 51 11.40 11.90 -3.29
N ASP A 52 10.75 13.04 -3.57
CA ASP A 52 10.19 13.90 -2.53
C ASP A 52 8.98 13.23 -1.87
N THR A 53 9.12 12.91 -0.59
CA THR A 53 8.12 12.18 0.18
C THR A 53 6.84 12.98 0.42
N ASN A 54 6.92 14.30 0.49
CA ASN A 54 5.74 15.17 0.65
C ASN A 54 4.93 15.23 -0.64
N VAL A 55 5.61 15.37 -1.79
CA VAL A 55 4.97 15.32 -3.11
C VAL A 55 4.33 13.96 -3.33
N LEU A 56 5.04 12.86 -3.04
CA LEU A 56 4.48 11.51 -3.14
C LEU A 56 3.22 11.37 -2.27
N GLN A 57 3.26 11.83 -1.03
CA GLN A 57 2.11 11.76 -0.13
C GLN A 57 0.91 12.57 -0.64
N ALA A 58 1.15 13.77 -1.18
CA ALA A 58 0.11 14.60 -1.78
C ALA A 58 -0.52 13.90 -3.00
N CYS A 59 0.31 13.42 -3.93
CA CYS A 59 -0.14 12.67 -5.11
C CYS A 59 -0.95 11.42 -4.72
N MET A 60 -0.53 10.68 -3.70
CA MET A 60 -1.25 9.49 -3.25
C MET A 60 -2.63 9.82 -2.65
N LYS A 61 -2.77 10.94 -1.93
CA LYS A 61 -4.06 11.40 -1.40
C LYS A 61 -5.00 11.81 -2.54
N ASP A 62 -4.50 12.55 -3.53
CA ASP A 62 -5.30 12.96 -4.68
C ASP A 62 -5.70 11.76 -5.54
N ALA A 63 -4.78 10.84 -5.82
CA ALA A 63 -5.09 9.61 -6.54
C ALA A 63 -6.16 8.79 -5.82
N PHE A 64 -6.05 8.63 -4.48
CA PHE A 64 -7.07 7.94 -3.70
C PHE A 64 -8.44 8.62 -3.80
N ARG A 65 -8.49 9.96 -3.69
CA ARG A 65 -9.72 10.73 -3.85
C ARG A 65 -10.36 10.48 -5.21
N VAL A 66 -9.60 10.64 -6.30
CA VAL A 66 -10.11 10.45 -7.68
C VAL A 66 -10.61 9.03 -7.91
N ILE A 67 -9.88 8.02 -7.43
CA ILE A 67 -10.31 6.61 -7.54
C ILE A 67 -11.61 6.37 -6.77
N CYS A 68 -11.73 6.93 -5.55
CA CYS A 68 -12.96 6.80 -4.76
C CYS A 68 -14.15 7.51 -5.41
N GLU A 69 -13.97 8.71 -5.94
CA GLU A 69 -15.00 9.44 -6.67
C GLU A 69 -15.50 8.60 -7.86
N ALA A 70 -14.59 8.14 -8.72
CA ALA A 70 -14.94 7.31 -9.87
C ALA A 70 -15.61 5.98 -9.47
N ALA A 71 -15.15 5.31 -8.42
CA ALA A 71 -15.77 4.07 -7.95
C ALA A 71 -17.20 4.28 -7.44
N ASN A 72 -17.51 5.45 -6.88
CA ASN A 72 -18.85 5.78 -6.41
C ASN A 72 -19.80 6.18 -7.55
N GLU A 73 -19.29 6.69 -8.67
CA GLU A 73 -20.08 6.99 -9.88
C GLU A 73 -20.60 5.73 -10.57
N PHE A 74 -19.91 4.60 -10.39
CA PHE A 74 -20.30 3.28 -10.90
C PHE A 74 -20.65 2.35 -9.75
N PRO A 75 -21.83 2.49 -9.13
CA PRO A 75 -22.23 1.63 -8.02
C PRO A 75 -22.18 0.16 -8.47
N ILE A 76 -21.32 -0.61 -7.81
CA ILE A 76 -21.26 -2.06 -7.99
C ILE A 76 -22.58 -2.61 -7.46
N LYS A 77 -23.42 -3.13 -8.37
CA LYS A 77 -24.72 -3.75 -8.03
C LYS A 77 -24.56 -4.97 -7.13
#